data_AF-A0A7C2BK52-F1
#
_entry.id   AF-A0A7C2BK52-F1
#
_cell.length_a   1.000
_cell.length_b   1.000
_cell.length_c   1.000
_cell.angle_alpha   90.00
_cell.angle_beta   90.00
_cell.angle_gamma   90.00
#
_symmetry.space_group_name_H-M   'P 1'
#
loop_
_entity.id
_entity.type
_entity.pdbx_description
1 polymer ?
#
loop_
_entity_poly.entity_id
_entity_poly.type
_entity_poly.pdbx_seq_one_letter_code
_entity_poly.pdbx_strand_id
1 'polypeptide(L)'
;MGKMLSSKRTYTHIILEYLNNYPGSSIKDISSSTGLSPVIVRKILYKLKNDNYVEKSGNGYVLTERGSKLLEYIASKTIQHHEDGKKVPENASRLEDWKQERVKPESEPLRESVSESLTDDTRTRLEAIEKRLSRIEKEIEELRKALNYLTEPKKESKMLPSPVLSFNDAQTVLGGLFERMLYEGKIVRIGKLVVEKSFYEQFRRKFPLKTSDIEKLNDAEKILLEEMRREALVILYAGRELRLVES
;
A
#
# COMPACT_ATOMS: atom_id res chain seq x y z
N MET A 1 -9.65 -4.39 36.32
CA MET A 1 -8.92 -3.88 35.12
C MET A 1 -8.89 -5.01 34.10
N GLY A 2 -9.07 -4.81 32.78
CA GLY A 2 -9.52 -3.63 32.03
C GLY A 2 -10.28 -4.09 30.77
N LYS A 3 -11.16 -3.25 30.20
CA LYS A 3 -12.04 -3.66 29.08
C LYS A 3 -11.26 -3.69 27.76
N MET A 4 -11.16 -4.86 27.11
CA MET A 4 -10.69 -4.94 25.71
C MET A 4 -11.79 -4.47 24.74
N LEU A 5 -11.79 -3.18 24.43
CA LEU A 5 -12.61 -2.61 23.34
C LEU A 5 -11.92 -2.83 21.99
N SER A 6 -11.98 -4.07 21.49
CA SER A 6 -11.37 -4.47 20.21
C SER A 6 -12.19 -3.99 18.99
N SER A 7 -12.24 -2.67 18.79
CA SER A 7 -12.32 -2.15 17.42
C SER A 7 -11.06 -2.63 16.67
N LYS A 8 -11.19 -3.03 15.40
CA LYS A 8 -10.08 -3.54 14.58
C LYS A 8 -9.11 -2.42 14.15
N ARG A 9 -8.45 -1.80 15.13
CA ARG A 9 -7.38 -0.82 14.92
C ARG A 9 -6.27 -1.47 14.08
N THR A 10 -5.91 -0.85 12.97
CA THR A 10 -4.80 -1.32 12.14
C THR A 10 -3.48 -1.10 12.87
N TYR A 11 -2.47 -1.95 12.61
CA TYR A 11 -1.13 -1.75 13.18
C TYR A 11 -0.53 -0.37 12.81
N THR A 12 -0.91 0.19 11.66
CA THR A 12 -0.56 1.56 11.26
C THR A 12 -1.17 2.60 12.21
N HIS A 13 -2.46 2.49 12.53
CA HIS A 13 -3.12 3.39 13.49
C HIS A 13 -2.48 3.31 14.88
N ILE A 14 -2.24 2.09 15.37
CA ILE A 14 -1.62 1.84 16.69
C ILE A 14 -0.22 2.48 16.77
N ILE A 15 0.59 2.37 15.71
CA ILE A 15 1.94 2.96 15.68
C ILE A 15 1.89 4.49 15.56
N LEU A 16 0.98 5.06 14.76
CA LEU A 16 0.80 6.52 14.67
C LEU A 16 0.29 7.12 15.99
N GLU A 17 -0.70 6.49 16.61
CA GLU A 17 -1.26 6.85 17.92
C GLU A 17 -0.20 6.80 19.02
N TYR A 18 0.65 5.76 19.03
CA TYR A 18 1.76 5.68 19.98
C TYR A 18 2.82 6.77 19.74
N LEU A 19 3.20 7.04 18.49
CA LEU A 19 4.16 8.10 18.16
C LEU A 19 3.65 9.52 18.45
N ASN A 20 2.33 9.73 18.42
CA ASN A 20 1.69 10.98 18.85
C ASN A 20 1.89 11.23 20.36
N ASN A 21 1.76 10.17 21.15
CA ASN A 21 1.83 10.24 22.61
C ASN A 21 3.29 10.19 23.13
N TYR A 22 4.19 9.56 22.37
CA TYR A 22 5.60 9.35 22.74
C TYR A 22 6.55 9.66 21.55
N PRO A 23 6.70 10.95 21.17
CA PRO A 23 7.62 11.35 20.12
C PRO A 23 9.07 11.02 20.49
N GLY A 24 9.86 10.56 19.51
CA GLY A 24 11.25 10.12 19.70
C GLY A 24 11.40 8.64 20.07
N SER A 25 10.30 7.88 20.15
CA SER A 25 10.33 6.45 20.48
C SER A 25 11.07 5.59 19.45
N SER A 26 11.82 4.59 19.91
CA SER A 26 12.50 3.63 19.05
C SER A 26 11.63 2.42 18.70
N ILE A 27 12.10 1.61 17.75
CA ILE A 27 11.46 0.35 17.32
C ILE A 27 11.25 -0.60 18.52
N LYS A 28 12.14 -0.58 19.52
CA LYS A 28 12.02 -1.43 20.73
C LYS A 28 10.86 -0.97 21.60
N ASP A 29 10.77 0.33 21.85
CA ASP A 29 9.81 0.91 22.80
C ASP A 29 8.38 0.78 22.25
N ILE A 30 8.21 1.04 20.96
CA ILE A 30 6.97 0.81 20.21
C ILE A 30 6.59 -0.68 20.23
N SER A 31 7.56 -1.58 20.03
CA SER A 31 7.29 -3.03 20.05
C SER A 31 6.85 -3.53 21.43
N SER A 32 7.56 -3.14 22.49
CA SER A 32 7.27 -3.54 23.87
C SER A 32 5.92 -3.03 24.39
N SER A 33 5.52 -1.82 23.97
CA SER A 33 4.27 -1.17 24.41
C SER A 33 3.04 -1.60 23.61
N THR A 34 3.18 -1.81 22.29
CA THR A 34 2.06 -2.18 21.40
C THR A 34 1.85 -3.69 21.27
N GLY A 35 2.77 -4.51 21.79
CA GLY A 35 2.76 -5.96 21.63
C GLY A 35 3.10 -6.44 20.21
N LEU A 36 3.45 -5.52 19.30
CA LEU A 36 3.78 -5.84 17.91
C LEU A 36 5.23 -6.30 17.78
N SER A 37 5.48 -7.32 16.95
CA SER A 37 6.84 -7.79 16.64
C SER A 37 7.73 -6.65 16.12
N PRO A 38 9.01 -6.53 16.55
CA PRO A 38 9.93 -5.51 16.06
C PRO A 38 10.09 -5.47 14.53
N VAL A 39 9.87 -6.61 13.86
CA VAL A 39 9.90 -6.73 12.39
C VAL A 39 8.68 -6.05 11.75
N ILE A 40 7.50 -6.21 12.35
CA ILE A 40 6.25 -5.57 11.90
C ILE A 40 6.35 -4.06 12.13
N VAL A 41 6.77 -3.65 13.32
CA VAL A 41 7.00 -2.23 13.68
C VAL A 41 7.98 -1.58 12.70
N ARG A 42 9.15 -2.19 12.46
CA ARG A 42 10.13 -1.70 11.48
C ARG A 42 9.54 -1.55 10.09
N LYS A 43 8.82 -2.57 9.59
CA LYS A 43 8.21 -2.57 8.25
C LYS A 43 7.19 -1.43 8.08
N ILE A 44 6.37 -1.18 9.10
CA ILE A 44 5.36 -0.11 9.07
C ILE A 44 6.04 1.26 9.18
N LEU A 45 6.98 1.46 10.10
CA LEU A 45 7.73 2.72 10.24
C LEU A 45 8.51 3.07 8.97
N TYR A 46 9.12 2.08 8.30
CA TYR A 46 9.85 2.33 7.04
C TYR A 46 8.89 2.77 5.93
N LYS A 47 7.68 2.19 5.84
CA LYS A 47 6.65 2.67 4.91
C LYS A 47 6.18 4.08 5.27
N LEU A 48 5.80 4.33 6.53
CA LEU A 48 5.35 5.64 7.00
C LEU A 48 6.41 6.73 6.81
N LYS A 49 7.71 6.38 6.89
CA LYS A 49 8.82 7.27 6.56
C LYS A 49 8.90 7.58 5.07
N ASN A 50 8.87 6.56 4.21
CA ASN A 50 8.90 6.77 2.76
C ASN A 50 7.71 7.60 2.27
N ASP A 51 6.54 7.43 2.88
CA ASP A 51 5.32 8.18 2.60
C ASP A 51 5.28 9.59 3.28
N ASN A 52 6.35 9.98 3.99
CA ASN A 52 6.52 11.25 4.73
C ASN A 52 5.49 11.54 5.85
N TYR A 53 4.92 10.49 6.47
CA TYR A 53 4.07 10.61 7.67
C TYR A 53 4.89 10.57 8.99
N VAL A 54 6.09 10.01 8.96
CA VAL A 54 6.96 9.82 10.13
C VAL A 54 8.40 10.14 9.77
N GLU A 55 9.09 10.95 10.55
CA GLU A 55 10.52 11.21 10.39
C GLU A 55 11.36 10.43 11.42
N LYS A 56 12.68 10.33 11.18
CA LYS A 56 13.62 9.71 12.12
C LYS A 56 14.37 10.81 12.88
N SER A 57 14.07 10.97 14.17
CA SER A 57 14.78 11.89 15.06
C SER A 57 15.70 11.11 15.98
N GLY A 58 17.01 11.34 15.86
CA GLY A 58 18.05 10.63 16.62
C GLY A 58 17.96 9.10 16.48
N ASN A 59 17.65 8.44 17.60
CA ASN A 59 17.53 6.97 17.71
C ASN A 59 16.09 6.45 17.50
N GLY A 60 15.10 7.33 17.35
CA GLY A 60 13.69 6.97 17.23
C GLY A 60 12.97 7.74 16.13
N TYR A 61 11.66 7.88 16.30
CA TYR A 61 10.74 8.37 15.27
C TYR A 61 9.76 9.41 15.82
N VAL A 62 9.34 10.36 14.97
CA VAL A 62 8.42 11.46 15.31
C VAL A 62 7.38 11.61 14.19
N LEU A 63 6.15 11.99 14.50
CA LEU A 63 5.15 12.33 13.49
C LEU A 63 5.52 13.63 12.76
N THR A 64 5.36 13.64 11.44
CA THR A 64 5.33 14.89 10.69
C THR A 64 3.94 15.53 10.81
N GLU A 65 3.79 16.81 10.46
CA GLU A 65 2.47 17.48 10.35
C GLU A 65 1.49 16.69 9.46
N ARG A 66 2.01 16.07 8.39
CA ARG A 66 1.27 15.18 7.50
C ARG A 66 0.86 13.87 8.20
N GLY A 67 1.69 13.36 9.11
CA GLY A 67 1.39 12.21 9.98
C GLY A 67 0.26 12.49 10.97
N SER A 68 0.26 13.66 11.61
CA SER A 68 -0.82 14.08 12.52
C SER A 68 -2.16 14.19 11.80
N LYS A 69 -2.20 14.85 10.63
CA LYS A 69 -3.40 14.93 9.78
C LYS A 69 -3.90 13.56 9.30
N LEU A 70 -2.99 12.60 9.07
CA LEU A 70 -3.37 11.21 8.77
C LEU A 70 -3.99 10.52 10.01
N LEU A 71 -3.46 10.74 11.21
CA LEU A 71 -4.01 10.20 12.45
C LEU A 71 -5.42 10.76 12.74
N GLU A 72 -5.62 12.06 12.55
CA GLU A 72 -6.93 12.74 12.65
C GLU A 72 -7.95 12.17 11.63
N TYR A 73 -7.53 11.96 10.37
CA TYR A 73 -8.37 11.33 9.34
C TYR A 73 -8.75 9.88 9.71
N ILE A 74 -7.81 9.10 10.27
CA ILE A 74 -8.09 7.73 10.74
C ILE A 74 -9.02 7.74 11.94
N ALA A 75 -8.83 8.66 12.89
CA ALA A 75 -9.66 8.79 14.09
C ALA A 75 -11.11 9.18 13.73
N SER A 76 -11.30 10.25 12.98
CA SER A 76 -12.62 10.72 12.52
C SER A 76 -13.37 9.65 11.72
N LYS A 77 -12.71 8.93 10.82
CA LYS A 77 -13.31 7.81 10.09
C LYS A 77 -13.65 6.58 10.97
N THR A 78 -12.94 6.41 12.09
CA THR A 78 -13.26 5.37 13.09
C THR A 78 -14.47 5.76 13.95
N ILE A 79 -14.68 7.06 14.18
CA ILE A 79 -15.85 7.61 14.90
C ILE A 79 -17.11 7.55 14.03
N GLN A 80 -17.02 7.94 12.75
CA GLN A 80 -18.17 7.93 11.83
C GLN A 80 -18.83 6.55 11.67
N HIS A 81 -18.08 5.45 11.76
CA HIS A 81 -18.64 4.09 11.76
C HIS A 81 -19.38 3.70 13.07
N HIS A 82 -19.49 4.60 14.04
CA HIS A 82 -20.08 4.34 15.36
C HIS A 82 -21.19 5.33 15.77
N GLU A 83 -21.44 6.40 15.02
CA GLU A 83 -22.34 7.50 15.41
C GLU A 83 -23.69 7.58 14.66
N ASP A 84 -24.01 6.66 13.74
CA ASP A 84 -25.37 6.43 13.21
C ASP A 84 -26.35 5.87 14.29
N GLY A 85 -26.11 6.17 15.57
CA GLY A 85 -26.50 5.31 16.70
C GLY A 85 -26.90 5.98 18.01
N LYS A 86 -26.88 7.32 18.15
CA LYS A 86 -27.65 8.07 19.19
C LYS A 86 -27.58 9.61 19.04
N LYS A 87 -28.49 10.30 19.73
CA LYS A 87 -28.75 11.74 19.63
C LYS A 87 -27.92 12.57 20.65
N VAL A 88 -27.61 13.80 20.22
CA VAL A 88 -27.26 15.02 21.02
C VAL A 88 -28.30 15.31 22.14
N PRO A 89 -28.07 16.18 23.16
CA PRO A 89 -27.41 17.52 23.08
C PRO A 89 -26.56 17.97 24.31
N GLU A 90 -26.37 19.30 24.44
CA GLU A 90 -25.76 20.08 25.54
C GLU A 90 -24.21 20.09 25.62
N ASN A 91 -23.50 21.19 25.97
CA ASN A 91 -23.81 22.63 26.21
C ASN A 91 -22.45 23.41 26.23
N ALA A 92 -22.29 24.74 26.12
CA ALA A 92 -23.13 25.89 25.71
C ALA A 92 -22.18 27.13 25.53
N SER A 93 -22.65 28.37 25.81
CA SER A 93 -21.92 29.67 25.90
C SER A 93 -21.56 30.39 24.57
N ARG A 94 -21.63 31.74 24.43
CA ARG A 94 -22.11 32.83 25.32
C ARG A 94 -22.34 34.14 24.52
N LEU A 95 -23.33 34.96 24.96
CA LEU A 95 -23.44 36.46 24.81
C LEU A 95 -23.61 37.10 23.40
N GLU A 96 -24.26 38.27 23.22
CA GLU A 96 -25.27 39.02 24.03
C GLU A 96 -25.96 40.12 23.18
N ASP A 97 -27.20 40.53 23.55
CA ASP A 97 -27.91 41.79 23.21
C ASP A 97 -28.13 42.14 21.70
N TRP A 98 -29.14 42.92 21.27
CA TRP A 98 -29.74 44.14 21.84
C TRP A 98 -31.26 44.08 22.15
N LYS A 99 -31.67 44.96 23.08
CA LYS A 99 -33.05 45.48 23.29
C LYS A 99 -33.28 46.68 22.33
N GLN A 100 -34.44 47.30 22.09
CA GLN A 100 -35.83 47.30 22.62
C GLN A 100 -36.70 47.95 21.48
N GLU A 101 -38.03 48.14 21.47
CA GLU A 101 -39.15 47.99 22.42
C GLU A 101 -40.50 48.01 21.66
N ARG A 102 -41.52 47.27 22.11
CA ARG A 102 -42.93 47.74 22.34
C ARG A 102 -43.83 46.61 22.85
N VAL A 103 -44.98 46.99 23.41
CA VAL A 103 -45.75 46.18 24.38
C VAL A 103 -47.18 45.95 23.91
N LYS A 104 -47.57 44.66 23.79
CA LYS A 104 -48.86 43.95 24.08
C LYS A 104 -50.22 44.63 23.76
N PRO A 105 -51.34 43.87 23.63
CA PRO A 105 -51.56 42.44 23.91
C PRO A 105 -52.13 41.69 22.64
N GLU A 106 -52.73 40.49 22.64
CA GLU A 106 -52.98 39.42 23.64
C GLU A 106 -53.08 38.04 22.93
N SER A 107 -53.54 37.00 23.64
CA SER A 107 -54.13 35.73 23.14
C SER A 107 -53.27 34.82 22.23
N GLU A 108 -52.74 33.75 22.85
CA GLU A 108 -52.53 32.43 22.20
C GLU A 108 -53.87 31.81 21.73
N PRO A 109 -53.92 30.83 20.80
CA PRO A 109 -52.96 29.71 20.65
C PRO A 109 -52.57 29.32 19.20
N LEU A 110 -51.91 28.16 19.06
CA LEU A 110 -51.60 27.42 17.80
C LEU A 110 -50.64 28.17 16.84
N ARG A 111 -49.30 27.98 16.85
CA ARG A 111 -48.42 26.84 17.20
C ARG A 111 -48.32 25.70 16.15
N GLU A 112 -48.82 25.91 14.94
CA GLU A 112 -48.87 24.86 13.88
C GLU A 112 -48.00 25.19 12.64
N SER A 113 -47.90 26.47 12.27
CA SER A 113 -47.33 26.95 10.99
C SER A 113 -45.79 27.00 10.88
N VAL A 114 -45.04 26.83 11.97
CA VAL A 114 -43.56 26.85 11.95
C VAL A 114 -42.99 25.48 11.54
N SER A 115 -43.76 24.41 11.77
CA SER A 115 -43.38 23.01 11.51
C SER A 115 -43.12 22.74 10.03
N GLU A 116 -44.06 23.15 9.17
CA GLU A 116 -44.09 22.77 7.76
C GLU A 116 -42.93 23.39 6.97
N SER A 117 -42.66 24.68 7.20
CA SER A 117 -41.54 25.41 6.60
C SER A 117 -40.20 24.72 6.87
N LEU A 118 -39.96 24.26 8.10
CA LEU A 118 -38.74 23.54 8.44
C LEU A 118 -38.68 22.13 7.82
N THR A 119 -39.83 21.47 7.62
CA THR A 119 -39.86 20.16 6.93
C THR A 119 -39.61 20.26 5.42
N ASP A 120 -40.08 21.30 4.74
CA ASP A 120 -39.82 21.47 3.30
C ASP A 120 -38.41 22.01 3.02
N ASP A 121 -37.89 22.91 3.85
CA ASP A 121 -36.50 23.38 3.71
C ASP A 121 -35.49 22.27 4.07
N THR A 122 -35.86 21.29 4.92
CA THR A 122 -35.04 20.08 5.12
C THR A 122 -35.21 19.04 4.01
N ARG A 123 -36.42 18.82 3.47
CA ARG A 123 -36.65 17.93 2.31
C ARG A 123 -35.90 18.38 1.06
N THR A 124 -35.99 19.66 0.71
CA THR A 124 -35.31 20.22 -0.47
C THR A 124 -33.79 20.12 -0.36
N ARG A 125 -33.23 20.32 0.84
CA ARG A 125 -31.80 20.04 1.14
C ARG A 125 -31.48 18.55 1.01
N LEU A 126 -32.35 17.64 1.44
CA LEU A 126 -32.20 16.19 1.31
C LEU A 126 -32.15 15.76 -0.16
N GLU A 127 -33.13 16.18 -0.97
CA GLU A 127 -33.12 15.95 -2.43
C GLU A 127 -31.85 16.52 -3.10
N ALA A 128 -31.40 17.70 -2.69
CA ALA A 128 -30.18 18.31 -3.22
C ALA A 128 -28.93 17.51 -2.84
N ILE A 129 -28.90 16.88 -1.66
CA ILE A 129 -27.84 15.95 -1.25
C ILE A 129 -27.92 14.67 -2.08
N GLU A 130 -29.08 14.04 -2.22
CA GLU A 130 -29.29 12.82 -3.02
C GLU A 130 -28.91 13.00 -4.50
N LYS A 131 -29.28 14.14 -5.11
CA LYS A 131 -28.92 14.50 -6.49
C LYS A 131 -27.42 14.75 -6.66
N ARG A 132 -26.70 15.18 -5.60
CA ARG A 132 -25.23 15.30 -5.61
C ARG A 132 -24.55 13.96 -5.33
N LEU A 133 -25.10 13.15 -4.43
CA LEU A 133 -24.54 11.85 -4.03
C LEU A 133 -24.65 10.85 -5.18
N SER A 134 -25.81 10.72 -5.81
CA SER A 134 -26.01 9.89 -7.02
C SER A 134 -25.19 10.34 -8.25
N ARG A 135 -24.80 11.63 -8.31
CA ARG A 135 -23.83 12.13 -9.28
C ARG A 135 -22.40 11.69 -8.94
N ILE A 136 -21.99 11.85 -7.67
CA ILE A 136 -20.68 11.40 -7.17
C ILE A 136 -20.52 9.88 -7.32
N GLU A 137 -21.58 9.09 -7.11
CA GLU A 137 -21.57 7.64 -7.34
C GLU A 137 -21.34 7.28 -8.81
N LYS A 138 -21.95 8.01 -9.75
CA LYS A 138 -21.68 7.83 -11.19
C LYS A 138 -20.25 8.22 -11.55
N GLU A 139 -19.77 9.37 -11.08
CA GLU A 139 -18.39 9.82 -11.30
C GLU A 139 -17.37 8.82 -10.68
N ILE A 140 -17.65 8.25 -9.51
CA ILE A 140 -16.86 7.17 -8.89
C ILE A 140 -16.90 5.88 -9.72
N GLU A 141 -18.05 5.51 -10.27
CA GLU A 141 -18.20 4.28 -11.06
C GLU A 141 -17.58 4.41 -12.45
N GLU A 142 -17.60 5.59 -13.06
CA GLU A 142 -16.83 5.93 -14.26
C GLU A 142 -15.33 5.93 -13.98
N LEU A 143 -14.90 6.52 -12.85
CA LEU A 143 -13.49 6.45 -12.40
C LEU A 143 -13.05 5.01 -12.09
N ARG A 144 -13.92 4.15 -11.55
CA ARG A 144 -13.63 2.71 -11.35
C ARG A 144 -13.48 1.97 -12.67
N LYS A 145 -14.32 2.26 -13.67
CA LYS A 145 -14.20 1.68 -15.02
C LYS A 145 -12.92 2.15 -15.70
N ALA A 146 -12.64 3.46 -15.69
CA ALA A 146 -11.40 4.02 -16.21
C ALA A 146 -10.17 3.45 -15.49
N LEU A 147 -10.21 3.32 -14.15
CA LEU A 147 -9.17 2.66 -13.39
C LEU A 147 -9.01 1.20 -13.81
N ASN A 148 -10.08 0.43 -13.93
CA ASN A 148 -10.01 -0.96 -14.40
C ASN A 148 -9.40 -1.07 -15.81
N TYR A 149 -9.72 -0.18 -16.75
CA TYR A 149 -9.04 -0.15 -18.06
C TYR A 149 -7.54 0.20 -18.00
N LEU A 150 -7.07 0.81 -16.90
CA LEU A 150 -5.66 1.13 -16.64
C LEU A 150 -4.94 0.13 -15.71
N THR A 151 -5.69 -0.60 -14.87
CA THR A 151 -5.18 -1.53 -13.85
C THR A 151 -5.50 -2.99 -14.11
N GLU A 152 -6.30 -3.32 -15.14
CA GLU A 152 -6.10 -4.59 -15.82
C GLU A 152 -4.67 -4.57 -16.41
N PRO A 153 -3.73 -5.39 -15.92
CA PRO A 153 -2.54 -5.63 -16.70
C PRO A 153 -3.02 -6.35 -17.96
N LYS A 154 -2.84 -5.73 -19.13
CA LYS A 154 -2.83 -6.47 -20.40
C LYS A 154 -2.03 -7.74 -20.14
N LYS A 155 -2.66 -8.91 -20.25
CA LYS A 155 -1.98 -10.21 -20.11
C LYS A 155 -1.12 -10.54 -21.34
N GLU A 156 -0.45 -9.51 -21.86
CA GLU A 156 0.82 -9.63 -22.56
C GLU A 156 1.82 -10.19 -21.55
N SER A 157 1.79 -11.51 -21.38
CA SER A 157 2.92 -12.27 -20.88
C SER A 157 4.07 -12.11 -21.89
N LYS A 158 4.77 -10.97 -21.79
CA LYS A 158 6.03 -10.71 -22.49
C LYS A 158 7.09 -11.64 -21.91
N MET A 159 7.03 -12.89 -22.37
CA MET A 159 8.17 -13.80 -22.35
C MET A 159 9.32 -13.11 -23.08
N LEU A 160 10.56 -13.44 -22.70
CA LEU A 160 11.70 -12.89 -23.42
C LEU A 160 11.71 -13.41 -24.88
N PRO A 161 12.07 -12.59 -25.87
CA PRO A 161 12.20 -13.03 -27.27
C PRO A 161 13.29 -14.09 -27.47
N SER A 162 14.18 -14.24 -26.49
CA SER A 162 15.14 -15.34 -26.34
C SER A 162 15.21 -15.70 -24.85
N PRO A 163 15.31 -17.00 -24.47
CA PRO A 163 15.43 -17.40 -23.07
C PRO A 163 16.73 -16.92 -22.40
N VAL A 164 17.71 -16.46 -23.19
CA VAL A 164 18.97 -15.83 -22.76
C VAL A 164 19.16 -14.53 -23.53
N LEU A 165 19.40 -13.43 -22.84
CA LEU A 165 19.69 -12.10 -23.40
C LEU A 165 20.87 -11.45 -22.65
N SER A 166 21.47 -10.39 -23.22
CA SER A 166 22.29 -9.51 -22.39
C SER A 166 21.43 -8.69 -21.43
N PHE A 167 22.02 -8.21 -20.35
CA PHE A 167 21.37 -7.33 -19.39
C PHE A 167 20.76 -6.07 -20.05
N ASN A 168 21.50 -5.47 -21.00
CA ASN A 168 21.07 -4.25 -21.70
C ASN A 168 19.89 -4.53 -22.65
N ASP A 169 19.92 -5.65 -23.38
CA ASP A 169 18.82 -6.04 -24.28
C ASP A 169 17.57 -6.37 -23.46
N ALA A 170 17.72 -7.11 -22.36
CA ALA A 170 16.61 -7.45 -21.47
C ALA A 170 15.98 -6.21 -20.83
N GLN A 171 16.77 -5.21 -20.41
CA GLN A 171 16.26 -3.92 -19.95
C GLN A 171 15.55 -3.14 -21.06
N THR A 172 16.08 -3.16 -22.29
CA THR A 172 15.46 -2.47 -23.44
C THR A 172 14.13 -3.09 -23.86
N VAL A 173 14.05 -4.43 -23.85
CA VAL A 173 12.85 -5.18 -24.26
C VAL A 173 11.75 -5.17 -23.19
N LEU A 174 12.11 -5.29 -21.91
CA LEU A 174 11.13 -5.32 -20.81
C LEU A 174 10.80 -3.93 -20.24
N GLY A 175 11.71 -2.96 -20.32
CA GLY A 175 11.57 -1.65 -19.70
C GLY A 175 11.24 -1.77 -18.21
N GLY A 176 10.17 -1.08 -17.77
CA GLY A 176 9.68 -1.16 -16.39
C GLY A 176 9.22 -2.54 -15.91
N LEU A 177 9.05 -3.53 -16.79
CA LEU A 177 8.79 -4.91 -16.39
C LEU A 177 10.07 -5.65 -15.94
N PHE A 178 11.26 -5.15 -16.27
CA PHE A 178 12.54 -5.80 -15.95
C PHE A 178 12.73 -6.00 -14.44
N GLU A 179 12.73 -4.90 -13.68
CA GLU A 179 12.88 -4.92 -12.22
C GLU A 179 11.78 -5.76 -11.55
N ARG A 180 10.56 -5.71 -12.09
CA ARG A 180 9.44 -6.52 -11.61
C ARG A 180 9.67 -8.01 -11.84
N MET A 181 10.11 -8.44 -13.02
CA MET A 181 10.37 -9.85 -13.32
C MET A 181 11.60 -10.38 -12.58
N LEU A 182 12.59 -9.53 -12.30
CA LEU A 182 13.75 -9.85 -11.46
C LEU A 182 13.33 -10.03 -9.99
N TYR A 183 12.53 -9.10 -9.45
CA TYR A 183 12.00 -9.19 -8.08
C TYR A 183 11.01 -10.35 -7.88
N GLU A 184 10.15 -10.62 -8.86
CA GLU A 184 9.28 -11.81 -8.88
C GLU A 184 10.05 -13.13 -9.12
N GLY A 185 11.37 -13.07 -9.35
CA GLY A 185 12.22 -14.25 -9.56
C GLY A 185 11.89 -15.03 -10.84
N LYS A 186 11.31 -14.38 -11.85
CA LYS A 186 10.99 -14.96 -13.16
C LYS A 186 12.20 -14.98 -14.10
N ILE A 187 13.10 -14.02 -13.93
CA ILE A 187 14.41 -13.95 -14.59
C ILE A 187 15.53 -14.02 -13.56
N VAL A 188 16.67 -14.56 -13.97
CA VAL A 188 17.89 -14.69 -13.17
C VAL A 188 19.02 -13.96 -13.90
N ARG A 189 19.83 -13.19 -13.18
CA ARG A 189 21.05 -12.56 -13.73
C ARG A 189 22.26 -13.46 -13.47
N ILE A 190 23.09 -13.63 -14.50
CA ILE A 190 24.35 -14.39 -14.46
C ILE A 190 25.38 -13.54 -15.20
N GLY A 191 26.34 -12.93 -14.49
CA GLY A 191 27.30 -12.00 -15.08
C GLY A 191 26.66 -10.85 -15.84
N LYS A 192 26.92 -10.79 -17.16
CA LYS A 192 26.31 -9.81 -18.08
C LYS A 192 24.98 -10.28 -18.70
N LEU A 193 24.57 -11.53 -18.45
CA LEU A 193 23.38 -12.14 -19.04
C LEU A 193 22.18 -12.11 -18.11
N VAL A 194 21.00 -12.16 -18.71
CA VAL A 194 19.70 -12.31 -18.06
C VAL A 194 18.99 -13.49 -18.73
N VAL A 195 18.44 -14.38 -17.90
CA VAL A 195 17.97 -15.71 -18.30
C VAL A 195 16.58 -15.96 -17.71
N GLU A 196 15.66 -16.55 -18.46
CA GLU A 196 14.38 -17.00 -17.88
C GLU A 196 14.62 -18.13 -16.87
N LYS A 197 14.01 -18.05 -15.68
CA LYS A 197 14.21 -19.05 -14.62
C LYS A 197 13.76 -20.45 -15.05
N SER A 198 12.70 -20.54 -15.85
CA SER A 198 12.24 -21.76 -16.52
C SER A 198 13.37 -22.47 -17.28
N PHE A 199 14.08 -21.73 -18.13
CA PHE A 199 15.22 -22.21 -18.91
C PHE A 199 16.43 -22.51 -18.03
N TYR A 200 16.76 -21.64 -17.08
CA TYR A 200 17.89 -21.82 -16.17
C TYR A 200 17.77 -23.11 -15.34
N GLU A 201 16.61 -23.38 -14.74
CA GLU A 201 16.40 -24.60 -13.94
C GLU A 201 16.32 -25.86 -14.82
N GLN A 202 15.87 -25.76 -16.08
CA GLN A 202 15.98 -26.85 -17.06
C GLN A 202 17.44 -27.14 -17.43
N PHE A 203 18.25 -26.10 -17.63
CA PHE A 203 19.67 -26.23 -17.94
C PHE A 203 20.47 -26.81 -16.76
N ARG A 204 20.22 -26.36 -15.53
CA ARG A 204 20.84 -26.92 -14.30
C ARG A 204 20.60 -28.42 -14.13
N ARG A 205 19.45 -28.93 -14.56
CA ARG A 205 19.13 -30.38 -14.53
C ARG A 205 19.97 -31.23 -15.50
N LYS A 206 20.73 -30.61 -16.42
CA LYS A 206 21.69 -31.33 -17.30
C LYS A 206 23.05 -31.60 -16.62
N PHE A 207 23.28 -31.07 -15.42
CA PHE A 207 24.53 -31.28 -14.67
C PHE A 207 24.44 -32.53 -13.78
N PRO A 208 25.52 -33.33 -13.62
CA PRO A 208 26.85 -33.14 -14.21
C PRO A 208 26.88 -33.38 -15.72
N LEU A 209 27.45 -32.42 -16.47
CA LEU A 209 27.45 -32.41 -17.93
C LEU A 209 28.82 -32.85 -18.45
N LYS A 210 28.91 -33.96 -19.19
CA LYS A 210 30.19 -34.43 -19.74
C LYS A 210 30.71 -33.47 -20.81
N THR A 211 32.03 -33.37 -20.96
CA THR A 211 32.65 -32.54 -21.99
C THR A 211 32.19 -32.92 -23.41
N SER A 212 31.96 -34.22 -23.67
CA SER A 212 31.40 -34.77 -24.91
C SER A 212 29.94 -34.40 -25.21
N ASP A 213 29.21 -33.87 -24.23
CA ASP A 213 27.80 -33.49 -24.38
C ASP A 213 27.63 -31.97 -24.57
N ILE A 214 28.70 -31.17 -24.43
CA ILE A 214 28.70 -29.72 -24.66
C ILE A 214 28.36 -29.38 -26.11
N GLU A 215 28.86 -30.16 -27.08
CA GLU A 215 28.59 -29.95 -28.51
C GLU A 215 27.09 -30.04 -28.84
N LYS A 216 26.36 -30.88 -28.10
CA LYS A 216 24.92 -31.18 -28.26
C LYS A 216 24.00 -30.11 -27.64
N LEU A 217 24.55 -29.17 -26.88
CA LEU A 217 23.79 -28.04 -26.34
C LEU A 217 23.33 -27.10 -27.47
N ASN A 218 22.20 -26.42 -27.30
CA ASN A 218 21.84 -25.33 -28.22
C ASN A 218 22.69 -24.07 -27.96
N ASP A 219 22.64 -23.09 -28.86
CA ASP A 219 23.56 -21.94 -28.78
C ASP A 219 23.29 -21.03 -27.58
N ALA A 220 22.03 -20.89 -27.14
CA ALA A 220 21.69 -20.18 -25.91
C ALA A 220 22.21 -20.91 -24.66
N GLU A 221 22.18 -22.24 -24.65
CA GLU A 221 22.78 -23.08 -23.60
C GLU A 221 24.31 -23.00 -23.60
N LYS A 222 24.96 -22.91 -24.78
CA LYS A 222 26.42 -22.69 -24.90
C LYS A 222 26.84 -21.31 -24.40
N ILE A 223 26.09 -20.26 -24.77
CA ILE A 223 26.29 -18.89 -24.28
C ILE A 223 26.11 -18.82 -22.76
N LEU A 224 25.07 -19.46 -22.23
CA LEU A 224 24.83 -19.58 -20.78
C LEU A 224 25.96 -20.32 -20.07
N LEU A 225 26.41 -21.46 -20.61
CA LEU A 225 27.50 -22.25 -20.03
C LEU A 225 28.80 -21.45 -19.94
N GLU A 226 29.16 -20.72 -21.00
CA GLU A 226 30.34 -19.86 -21.01
C GLU A 226 30.28 -18.75 -19.96
N GLU A 227 29.13 -18.13 -19.76
CA GLU A 227 28.98 -17.12 -18.69
C GLU A 227 28.99 -17.75 -17.30
N MET A 228 28.35 -18.90 -17.10
CA MET A 228 28.42 -19.65 -15.84
C MET A 228 29.84 -20.11 -15.49
N ARG A 229 30.69 -20.40 -16.48
CA ARG A 229 32.12 -20.68 -16.27
C ARG A 229 32.90 -19.42 -15.87
N ARG A 230 32.60 -18.25 -16.45
CA ARG A 230 33.23 -16.96 -16.12
C ARG A 230 32.89 -16.49 -14.70
N GLU A 231 31.64 -16.66 -14.32
CA GLU A 231 31.11 -16.34 -12.98
C GLU A 231 31.44 -17.43 -11.94
N ALA A 232 32.30 -18.41 -12.28
CA ALA A 232 32.71 -19.54 -11.42
C ALA A 232 31.56 -20.41 -10.86
N LEU A 233 30.35 -20.35 -11.44
CA LEU A 233 29.19 -21.18 -11.08
C LEU A 233 29.33 -22.63 -11.57
N VAL A 234 30.30 -22.90 -12.45
CA VAL A 234 30.56 -24.22 -13.05
C VAL A 234 32.06 -24.51 -13.06
N ILE A 235 32.44 -25.68 -12.54
CA ILE A 235 33.82 -26.19 -12.51
C ILE A 235 34.00 -27.46 -13.34
N LEU A 236 35.19 -27.63 -13.92
CA LEU A 236 35.58 -28.85 -14.63
C LEU A 236 36.15 -29.88 -13.65
N TYR A 237 35.36 -30.90 -13.34
CA TYR A 237 35.73 -32.00 -12.45
C TYR A 237 36.47 -33.11 -13.23
N ALA A 238 37.63 -33.50 -12.71
CA ALA A 238 38.50 -34.57 -13.24
C ALA A 238 38.81 -34.49 -14.76
N GLY A 239 38.71 -33.30 -15.37
CA GLY A 239 38.90 -33.09 -16.81
C GLY A 239 37.82 -33.70 -17.72
N ARG A 240 36.72 -34.24 -17.17
CA ARG A 240 35.75 -35.07 -17.91
C ARG A 240 34.31 -34.55 -17.87
N GLU A 241 33.93 -33.85 -16.81
CA GLU A 241 32.56 -33.38 -16.62
C GLU A 241 32.52 -32.02 -15.92
N LEU A 242 31.58 -31.19 -16.34
CA LEU A 242 31.27 -29.92 -15.72
C LEU A 242 30.25 -30.16 -14.60
N ARG A 243 30.55 -29.64 -13.41
CA ARG A 243 29.67 -29.68 -12.23
C ARG A 243 29.29 -28.26 -11.84
N LEU A 244 28.07 -28.08 -11.34
CA LEU A 244 27.68 -26.84 -10.67
C LEU A 244 28.51 -26.68 -9.39
N VAL A 245 28.90 -25.45 -9.07
CA VAL A 245 29.39 -25.09 -7.74
C VAL A 245 28.17 -24.85 -6.87
N GLU A 246 28.01 -25.66 -5.83
CA GLU A 246 26.97 -25.44 -4.82
C GLU A 246 27.38 -24.28 -3.89
N SER A 247 26.40 -23.48 -3.47
CA SER A 247 26.56 -22.25 -2.66
C SER A 247 25.66 -22.30 -1.44
#